data_AF-A0A7T6XJ49-F1
#
_entry.id   AF-A0A7T6XJ49-F1
#
_cell.length_a   1.000
_cell.length_b   1.000
_cell.length_c   1.000
_cell.angle_alpha   90.00
_cell.angle_beta   90.00
_cell.angle_gamma   90.00
#
_symmetry.space_group_name_H-M   'P 1'
#
loop_
_entity.id
_entity.type
_entity.pdbx_description
1 polymer ?
#
loop_
_entity_poly.entity_id
_entity_poly.type
_entity_poly.pdbx_seq_one_letter_code
_entity_poly.pdbx_strand_id
1 'polypeptide(L)'
;MNLKHYAKTEDVFQLAANFAEKLMKNHPFQDGNKRTALVAADMFLKINGYSLLKEPFSNDPNNKGLADAHVAVVTNQWTTQQLANYYKSMAVPVGPLTAQILEYKSSVIEY
;
A
#
# COMPACT_ATOMS: atom_id res chain seq x y z
N MET A 1 21.65 -26.97 -6.15
CA MET A 1 21.24 -25.71 -6.82
C MET A 1 20.33 -24.92 -5.88
N ASN A 2 20.63 -23.63 -5.67
CA ASN A 2 20.08 -22.79 -4.61
C ASN A 2 18.66 -22.28 -4.92
N LEU A 3 17.63 -22.95 -4.40
CA LEU A 3 16.24 -22.46 -4.44
C LEU A 3 15.99 -21.23 -3.52
N LYS A 4 16.98 -20.85 -2.68
CA LYS A 4 16.85 -19.73 -1.73
C LYS A 4 17.07 -18.34 -2.32
N HIS A 5 17.59 -18.23 -3.55
CA HIS A 5 17.80 -16.91 -4.20
C HIS A 5 16.63 -16.45 -5.07
N TYR A 6 15.75 -17.37 -5.47
CA TYR A 6 14.56 -17.05 -6.29
C TYR A 6 13.27 -16.93 -5.49
N ALA A 7 13.27 -17.27 -4.19
CA ALA A 7 12.16 -16.98 -3.28
C ALA A 7 12.23 -15.55 -2.71
N LYS A 8 12.56 -14.56 -3.56
CA LYS A 8 12.15 -13.18 -3.29
C LYS A 8 10.64 -13.14 -3.49
N THR A 9 9.86 -13.58 -2.50
CA THR A 9 8.56 -12.97 -2.28
C THR A 9 8.87 -11.49 -2.13
N GLU A 10 8.72 -10.72 -3.20
CA GLU A 10 8.79 -9.27 -3.11
C GLU A 10 7.81 -8.87 -2.00
N ASP A 11 8.34 -8.28 -0.93
CA ASP A 11 7.51 -7.89 0.20
C ASP A 11 6.48 -6.90 -0.37
N VAL A 12 5.21 -7.31 -0.45
CA VAL A 12 4.13 -6.51 -1.05
C VAL A 12 4.02 -5.14 -0.38
N PHE A 13 4.44 -5.02 0.87
CA PHE A 13 4.55 -3.74 1.58
C PHE A 13 5.69 -2.88 1.04
N GLN A 14 6.82 -3.47 0.65
CA GLN A 14 7.91 -2.77 -0.03
C GLN A 14 7.51 -2.27 -1.41
N LEU A 15 6.78 -3.07 -2.18
CA LEU A 15 6.24 -2.65 -3.47
C LEU A 15 5.24 -1.49 -3.31
N ALA A 16 4.33 -1.59 -2.34
CA ALA A 16 3.39 -0.52 -2.02
C ALA A 16 4.11 0.77 -1.60
N ALA A 17 5.15 0.67 -0.77
CA ALA A 17 5.94 1.82 -0.32
C ALA A 17 6.70 2.48 -1.48
N ASN A 18 7.35 1.68 -2.34
CA ASN A 18 8.04 2.17 -3.53
C ASN A 18 7.06 2.86 -4.50
N PHE A 19 5.85 2.31 -4.66
CA PHE A 19 4.82 2.91 -5.50
C PHE A 19 4.35 4.26 -4.94
N ALA A 20 4.06 4.32 -3.63
CA ALA A 20 3.68 5.56 -2.95
C ALA A 20 4.76 6.63 -3.06
N GLU A 21 6.02 6.29 -2.80
CA GLU A 21 7.15 7.22 -2.88
C GLU A 21 7.27 7.83 -4.29
N LYS A 22 7.23 7.00 -5.33
CA LYS A 22 7.29 7.48 -6.72
C LYS A 22 6.12 8.40 -7.06
N LEU A 23 4.92 8.07 -6.62
CA LEU A 23 3.74 8.91 -6.84
C LEU A 23 3.89 10.27 -6.15
N MET A 24 4.39 10.30 -4.91
CA MET A 24 4.62 11.55 -4.19
C MET A 24 5.72 12.41 -4.84
N LYS A 25 6.85 11.80 -5.24
CA LYS A 25 8.01 12.52 -5.78
C LYS A 25 7.81 13.03 -7.21
N ASN A 26 7.00 12.35 -8.02
CA ASN A 26 6.74 12.76 -9.40
C ASN A 26 5.74 13.92 -9.51
N HIS A 27 5.10 14.33 -8.40
CA HIS A 27 4.10 15.40 -8.35
C HIS A 27 3.09 15.39 -9.51
N PRO A 28 2.44 14.25 -9.82
CA PRO A 28 1.55 14.13 -10.99
C PRO A 28 0.28 14.99 -10.91
N PHE A 29 -0.12 15.42 -9.71
CA PHE A 29 -1.31 16.23 -9.48
C PHE A 29 -0.97 17.64 -8.98
N GLN A 30 -1.84 18.61 -9.27
CA GLN A 30 -1.71 20.00 -8.80
C GLN A 30 -1.68 20.11 -7.27
N ASP A 31 -2.49 19.31 -6.58
CA ASP A 31 -2.45 19.11 -5.13
C ASP A 31 -2.90 17.67 -4.82
N GLY A 32 -2.67 17.23 -3.58
CA GLY A 32 -3.18 15.96 -3.08
C GLY A 32 -2.29 14.76 -3.40
N ASN A 33 -1.07 14.96 -3.91
CA ASN A 33 -0.14 13.89 -4.23
C ASN A 33 0.06 12.88 -3.08
N LYS A 34 0.26 13.38 -1.86
CA LYS A 34 0.43 12.53 -0.66
C LYS A 34 -0.84 11.74 -0.30
N ARG A 35 -1.99 12.41 -0.33
CA ARG A 35 -3.31 11.77 -0.07
C ARG A 35 -3.59 10.68 -1.11
N THR A 36 -3.29 10.98 -2.38
CA THR A 36 -3.46 10.04 -3.49
C THR A 36 -2.49 8.87 -3.40
N ALA A 37 -1.24 9.11 -2.99
CA ALA A 37 -0.26 8.04 -2.78
C ALA A 37 -0.70 7.07 -1.68
N LEU A 38 -1.28 7.57 -0.59
CA LEU A 38 -1.78 6.73 0.50
C LEU A 38 -2.95 5.84 0.04
N VAL A 39 -3.93 6.42 -0.65
CA VAL A 39 -5.06 5.65 -1.19
C VAL A 39 -4.60 4.65 -2.25
N ALA A 40 -3.64 5.02 -3.10
CA ALA A 40 -3.08 4.12 -4.10
C ALA A 40 -2.32 2.95 -3.48
N ALA A 41 -1.54 3.19 -2.41
CA ALA A 41 -0.86 2.14 -1.65
C ALA A 41 -1.84 1.20 -0.94
N ASP A 42 -2.88 1.75 -0.31
CA ASP A 42 -3.95 0.98 0.31
C ASP A 42 -4.69 0.10 -0.71
N MET A 43 -5.03 0.64 -1.88
CA MET A 43 -5.69 -0.12 -2.95
C MET A 43 -4.78 -1.25 -3.49
N PHE A 44 -3.49 -0.96 -3.69
CA PHE A 44 -2.51 -1.97 -4.09
C PHE A 44 -2.45 -3.11 -3.07
N LEU A 45 -2.38 -2.78 -1.78
CA LEU A 45 -2.36 -3.77 -0.71
C LEU A 45 -3.68 -4.55 -0.63
N LYS A 46 -4.83 -3.92 -0.86
CA LYS A 46 -6.15 -4.57 -0.83
C LYS A 46 -6.26 -5.66 -1.89
N ILE A 47 -5.75 -5.39 -3.09
CA ILE A 47 -5.68 -6.38 -4.17
C ILE A 47 -4.81 -7.59 -3.77
N ASN A 48 -3.80 -7.35 -2.92
CA ASN A 48 -2.88 -8.32 -2.34
C ASN A 48 -3.33 -8.87 -0.96
N GLY A 49 -4.56 -8.60 -0.51
CA GLY A 49 -5.13 -9.18 0.71
C GLY A 49 -4.90 -8.41 2.01
N TYR A 50 -4.41 -7.17 1.94
CA TYR A 50 -4.13 -6.33 3.12
C TYR A 50 -4.79 -4.96 3.01
N SER A 51 -5.26 -4.38 4.11
CA SER A 51 -5.86 -3.05 4.17
C SER A 51 -5.07 -2.15 5.11
N LEU A 52 -4.73 -0.94 4.68
CA LEU A 52 -4.14 0.10 5.54
C LEU A 52 -5.21 1.03 6.11
N LEU A 53 -6.23 1.34 5.30
CA LEU A 53 -7.27 2.31 5.63
C LEU A 53 -8.57 1.55 5.92
N LYS A 54 -9.17 1.84 7.07
CA LYS A 54 -10.55 1.42 7.36
C LYS A 54 -11.54 2.24 6.54
N GLU A 55 -11.39 3.56 6.59
CA GLU A 55 -12.15 4.53 5.81
C GLU A 55 -11.15 5.50 5.15
N PRO A 56 -11.19 5.69 3.83
CA PRO A 56 -10.36 6.69 3.17
C PRO A 56 -10.70 8.11 3.64
N PHE A 57 -9.69 8.95 3.83
CA PHE A 57 -9.83 10.37 4.17
C PHE A 57 -10.46 10.69 5.53
N SER A 58 -10.75 9.69 6.38
CA SER A 58 -11.13 9.93 7.77
C SER A 58 -9.97 10.55 8.55
N ASN A 59 -10.30 11.38 9.54
CA ASN A 59 -9.34 12.03 10.45
C ASN A 59 -8.95 11.14 11.65
N ASP A 60 -8.99 9.81 11.47
CA ASP A 60 -8.61 8.90 12.55
C ASP A 60 -7.08 8.84 12.74
N PRO A 61 -6.61 8.42 13.93
CA PRO A 61 -5.19 8.39 14.23
C PRO A 61 -4.35 7.53 13.28
N ASN A 62 -4.90 6.46 12.71
CA ASN A 62 -4.15 5.57 11.82
C ASN A 62 -3.91 6.24 10.47
N ASN A 63 -4.96 6.84 9.89
CA ASN A 63 -4.85 7.62 8.67
C ASN A 63 -3.85 8.77 8.83
N LYS A 64 -3.90 9.47 9.98
CA LYS A 64 -2.95 10.54 10.27
C LYS A 64 -1.52 9.99 10.38
N GLY A 65 -1.29 8.89 11.09
CA GLY A 65 0.02 8.27 11.23
C GLY A 65 0.62 7.82 9.88
N LEU A 66 -0.21 7.25 9.01
CA LEU A 66 0.20 6.86 7.65
C LEU A 66 0.53 8.08 6.78
N ALA A 67 -0.26 9.15 6.86
CA ALA A 67 0.02 10.41 6.16
C ALA A 67 1.30 11.09 6.68
N ASP A 68 1.53 11.07 8.00
CA ASP A 68 2.76 11.59 8.61
C ASP A 68 3.99 10.78 8.15
N ALA A 69 3.88 9.45 8.06
CA ALA A 69 4.93 8.59 7.53
C ALA A 69 5.26 8.89 6.05
N HIS A 70 4.25 9.22 5.23
CA HIS A 70 4.45 9.69 3.85
C HIS A 70 5.22 10.99 3.81
N VAL A 71 4.86 11.95 4.68
CA VAL A 71 5.60 13.21 4.82
C VAL A 71 7.05 12.93 5.21
N ALA A 72 7.29 12.04 6.19
CA ALA A 72 8.63 11.67 6.64
C ALA A 72 9.51 11.09 5.51
N VAL A 73 8.94 10.31 4.59
CA VAL A 73 9.68 9.81 3.41
C VAL A 73 10.03 10.95 2.44
N VAL A 74 9.07 11.83 2.14
CA VAL A 74 9.30 12.95 1.22
C VAL A 74 10.29 13.96 1.79
N THR A 75 10.34 14.14 3.11
CA THR A 75 11.32 14.98 3.80
C THR A 75 12.65 14.28 4.07
N ASN A 76 12.84 13.06 3.56
CA ASN A 76 14.02 12.21 3.76
C ASN A 76 14.33 11.89 5.24
N GLN A 77 13.35 12.03 6.14
CA GLN A 77 13.47 11.59 7.52
C GLN A 77 13.34 10.07 7.63
N TRP A 78 12.53 9.46 6.76
CA TRP A 78 12.36 8.02 6.64
C TRP A 78 12.81 7.53 5.27
N THR A 79 13.36 6.32 5.25
CA THR A 79 13.59 5.53 4.04
C THR A 79 12.32 4.83 3.60
N THR A 80 12.26 4.45 2.32
CA THR A 80 11.14 3.67 1.76
C THR A 80 11.01 2.30 2.42
N GLN A 81 12.11 1.71 2.90
CA GLN A 81 12.08 0.48 3.69
C GLN A 81 11.42 0.68 5.06
N GLN A 82 11.66 1.82 5.73
CA GLN A 82 10.96 2.14 6.99
C GLN A 82 9.45 2.34 6.75
N LEU A 83 9.07 2.97 5.64
CA LEU A 83 7.66 3.08 5.25
C LEU A 83 7.02 1.70 5.00
N ALA A 84 7.71 0.81 4.30
CA ALA A 84 7.25 -0.56 4.07
C ALA A 84 7.05 -1.33 5.39
N ASN A 85 8.00 -1.22 6.31
CA ASN A 85 7.89 -1.84 7.63
C ASN A 85 6.71 -1.26 8.43
N TYR A 86 6.49 0.05 8.31
CA TYR A 86 5.36 0.70 8.96
C TYR A 86 4.03 0.24 8.37
N TYR A 87 3.91 0.15 7.03
CA TYR A 87 2.75 -0.46 6.37
C TYR A 87 2.48 -1.86 6.89
N LYS A 88 3.52 -2.70 6.98
CA LYS A 88 3.40 -4.07 7.48
C LYS A 88 2.87 -4.13 8.92
N SER A 89 3.23 -3.17 9.77
CA SER A 89 2.73 -3.08 11.15
C SER A 89 1.29 -2.56 11.26
N MET A 90 0.85 -1.74 10.31
CA MET A 90 -0.47 -1.10 10.30
C MET A 90 -1.50 -1.90 9.52
N ALA A 91 -1.06 -2.70 8.55
CA ALA A 91 -1.92 -3.44 7.65
C ALA A 91 -2.65 -4.56 8.37
N VAL A 92 -3.96 -4.63 8.13
CA VAL A 92 -4.81 -5.73 8.56
C VAL A 92 -5.13 -6.64 7.37
N PRO A 93 -5.22 -7.96 7.54
CA PRO A 93 -5.74 -8.82 6.49
C PRO A 93 -7.15 -8.36 6.11
N VAL A 94 -7.42 -8.24 4.81
CA VAL A 94 -8.78 -8.09 4.33
C VAL A 94 -9.51 -9.38 4.72
N GLY A 95 -10.61 -9.27 5.47
CA GLY A 95 -11.46 -10.42 5.83
C GLY A 95 -11.88 -11.22 4.58
N PRO A 96 -12.45 -12.43 4.74
CA PRO A 96 -12.75 -13.30 3.61
C PRO A 96 -13.51 -12.50 2.54
N LEU A 97 -12.94 -12.49 1.34
CA LEU A 97 -13.55 -11.90 0.16
C LEU A 97 -15.00 -12.37 0.14
N THR A 98 -15.96 -11.43 0.21
CA THR A 98 -17.36 -11.79 0.02
C THR A 98 -17.47 -12.55 -1.30
N ALA A 99 -18.37 -13.53 -1.39
CA ALA A 99 -18.51 -14.40 -2.56
C ALA A 99 -18.52 -13.62 -3.90
N GLN A 100 -19.08 -12.40 -3.87
CA GLN A 100 -19.14 -11.47 -5.00
C GLN A 100 -17.75 -10.99 -5.51
N ILE A 101 -16.76 -10.80 -4.64
CA ILE A 101 -15.42 -10.35 -5.05
C ILE A 101 -14.57 -11.53 -5.56
N LEU A 102 -14.78 -12.73 -5.01
CA LEU A 102 -14.21 -13.97 -5.55
C LEU A 102 -14.76 -14.25 -6.96
N GLU A 103 -16.07 -14.12 -7.15
CA GLU A 103 -16.75 -14.24 -8.45
C GLU A 103 -16.24 -13.19 -9.46
N TYR A 104 -15.98 -11.95 -9.02
CA TYR A 104 -15.36 -10.93 -9.85
C TYR A 104 -13.92 -11.27 -10.24
N LYS A 105 -13.08 -11.76 -9.31
CA LYS A 105 -11.70 -12.18 -9.65
C LYS A 105 -11.67 -13.38 -10.60
N SER A 106 -12.56 -14.36 -10.41
CA SER A 106 -12.66 -15.55 -11.26
C SER A 106 -13.14 -15.22 -12.68
N SER A 107 -14.12 -14.33 -12.82
CA SER A 107 -14.65 -13.93 -14.14
C SER A 107 -13.69 -13.08 -14.98
N VAL A 108 -12.69 -12.45 -14.35
CA VAL A 108 -11.66 -11.65 -15.05
C VAL A 108 -10.50 -12.50 -15.57
N ILE A 109 -10.35 -13.75 -15.09
CA ILE A 109 -9.27 -14.67 -15.52
C ILE A 109 -9.72 -15.57 -16.69
N GLU A 110 -11.01 -15.58 -17.04
CA GLU A 110 -11.59 -16.43 -18.11
C GLU A 110 -11.65 -15.77 -19.51
N TYR A 111 -10.79 -14.79 -19.83
CA TYR A 111 -10.64 -14.26 -21.19
C TYR A 111 -9.25 -14.53 -21.79
#